data_AF-A0A059LRF4-F1
#
_entry.id   AF-A0A059LRF4-F1
#
_cell.length_a   1.000
_cell.length_b   1.000
_cell.length_c   1.000
_cell.angle_alpha   90.00
_cell.angle_beta   90.00
_cell.angle_gamma   90.00
#
_symmetry.space_group_name_H-M   'P 1'
#
loop_
_entity.id
_entity.type
_entity.pdbx_description
1 polymer ?
#
loop_
_entity_poly.entity_id
_entity_poly.type
_entity_poly.pdbx_seq_one_letter_code
_entity_poly.pdbx_strand_id
1 'polypeptide(L)'
;MSGMFHDSYEALNFWSHGVPGAMFLFMGLLAFLELIPGGAALAVFGLCSAMTHLFSAVSHVFPDNIYLEKLDHVGILATIVGTPLTTCLAGTHNHVPFSLQIQFVALLGCAFLKPLPRVTGFTLCTLALIFLHVDLFFNAYLATEVALYGMGALFFLRNGGHSR
;
A
#
# COMPACT_ATOMS: atom_id res chain seq x y z
N MET A 1 -14.74 22.34 -7.76
CA MET A 1 -14.56 20.90 -7.49
C MET A 1 -13.95 20.28 -8.74
N SER A 2 -12.64 20.06 -8.74
CA SER A 2 -11.93 19.37 -9.81
C SER A 2 -11.71 17.91 -9.41
N GLY A 3 -12.77 17.10 -9.45
CA GLY A 3 -12.66 15.64 -9.27
C GLY A 3 -12.45 14.93 -10.60
N MET A 4 -12.37 13.59 -10.60
CA MET A 4 -12.13 12.78 -11.80
C MET A 4 -13.04 13.11 -13.02
N PHE A 5 -14.25 13.62 -12.78
CA PHE A 5 -15.21 13.95 -13.84
C PHE A 5 -14.91 15.27 -14.55
N HIS A 6 -14.01 16.09 -14.00
CA HIS A 6 -13.73 17.45 -14.46
C HIS A 6 -12.24 17.74 -14.64
N ASP A 7 -11.36 16.92 -14.06
CA ASP A 7 -9.91 17.04 -14.18
C ASP A 7 -9.29 15.76 -14.75
N SER A 8 -8.62 15.89 -15.90
CA SER A 8 -7.93 14.79 -16.57
C SER A 8 -6.80 14.18 -15.75
N TYR A 9 -6.15 14.96 -14.87
CA TYR A 9 -5.11 14.47 -13.97
C TYR A 9 -5.71 13.54 -12.92
N GLU A 10 -6.80 13.97 -12.27
CA GLU A 10 -7.52 13.16 -11.28
C GLU A 10 -8.19 11.93 -11.94
N ALA A 11 -8.65 12.05 -13.19
CA ALA A 11 -9.15 10.91 -13.97
C ALA A 11 -8.06 9.86 -14.23
N LEU A 12 -6.85 10.29 -14.60
CA LEU A 12 -5.73 9.38 -14.83
C LEU A 12 -5.34 8.65 -13.53
N ASN A 13 -5.29 9.37 -12.42
CA ASN A 13 -5.02 8.76 -11.11
C ASN A 13 -6.14 7.83 -10.66
N PHE A 14 -7.42 8.18 -10.89
CA PHE A 14 -8.52 7.27 -10.61
C PHE A 14 -8.36 5.94 -11.34
N TRP A 15 -8.07 5.94 -12.65
CA TRP A 15 -7.97 4.71 -13.44
C TRP A 15 -6.68 3.93 -13.19
N SER A 16 -5.56 4.62 -12.96
CA SER A 16 -4.27 3.98 -12.63
C SER A 16 -4.32 3.24 -11.29
N HIS A 17 -5.21 3.65 -10.38
CA HIS A 17 -5.46 2.95 -9.12
C HIS A 17 -6.67 2.00 -9.20
N GLY A 18 -7.78 2.43 -9.80
CA GLY A 18 -9.04 1.69 -9.82
C GLY A 18 -8.97 0.34 -10.54
N VAL A 19 -8.32 0.29 -11.71
CA VAL A 19 -8.18 -0.97 -12.47
C VAL A 19 -7.33 -1.99 -11.71
N PRO A 20 -6.09 -1.67 -11.26
CA PRO A 20 -5.33 -2.59 -10.43
C PRO A 20 -6.06 -3.00 -9.15
N GLY A 21 -6.72 -2.04 -8.47
CA GLY A 21 -7.46 -2.32 -7.24
C GLY A 21 -8.58 -3.34 -7.43
N ALA A 22 -9.35 -3.24 -8.51
CA ALA A 22 -10.39 -4.22 -8.85
C ALA A 22 -9.80 -5.59 -9.19
N MET A 23 -8.67 -5.63 -9.93
CA MET A 23 -7.98 -6.87 -10.26
C MET A 23 -7.45 -7.59 -9.02
N PHE A 24 -6.81 -6.87 -8.09
CA PHE A 24 -6.32 -7.43 -6.83
C PHE A 24 -7.47 -7.90 -5.93
N LEU A 25 -8.57 -7.16 -5.88
CA LEU A 25 -9.76 -7.57 -5.12
C LEU A 25 -10.32 -8.89 -5.67
N PHE A 26 -10.48 -8.98 -6.99
CA PHE A 26 -10.96 -10.18 -7.64
C PHE A 26 -10.03 -11.38 -7.38
N MET A 27 -8.72 -11.20 -7.56
CA MET A 27 -7.74 -12.25 -7.27
C MET A 27 -7.73 -12.68 -5.80
N GLY A 28 -7.81 -11.71 -4.87
CA GLY A 28 -7.88 -11.98 -3.43
C GLY A 28 -9.14 -12.77 -3.05
N LEU A 29 -10.30 -12.42 -3.63
CA LEU A 29 -11.55 -13.15 -3.44
C LEU A 29 -11.50 -14.57 -4.01
N LEU A 30 -10.95 -14.75 -5.23
CA LEU A 30 -10.77 -16.08 -5.80
C LEU A 30 -9.85 -16.96 -4.94
N ALA A 31 -8.77 -16.40 -4.41
CA ALA A 31 -7.86 -17.12 -3.52
C ALA A 31 -8.51 -17.45 -2.17
N PHE A 32 -9.28 -16.51 -1.60
CA PHE A 32 -10.02 -16.71 -0.36
C PHE A 32 -11.09 -17.80 -0.47
N LEU A 33 -11.75 -17.88 -1.63
CA LEU A 33 -12.73 -18.92 -1.95
C LEU A 33 -12.10 -20.23 -2.44
N GLU A 34 -10.77 -20.33 -2.40
CA GLU A 34 -10.00 -21.50 -2.86
C GLU A 34 -10.23 -21.88 -4.33
N LEU A 35 -10.66 -20.91 -5.17
CA LEU A 35 -10.89 -21.10 -6.60
C LEU A 35 -9.60 -21.01 -7.42
N ILE A 36 -8.52 -20.47 -6.86
CA ILE A 36 -7.17 -20.41 -7.44
C ILE A 36 -6.11 -20.80 -6.41
N PRO A 37 -4.92 -21.28 -6.83
CA PRO A 37 -3.82 -21.58 -5.91
C PRO A 37 -3.27 -20.30 -5.26
N GLY A 38 -2.79 -20.43 -4.01
CA GLY A 38 -2.18 -19.33 -3.23
C GLY A 38 -2.80 -19.15 -1.84
N GLY A 39 -4.01 -19.66 -1.62
CA GLY A 39 -4.68 -19.75 -0.33
C GLY A 39 -4.72 -18.43 0.45
N ALA A 40 -4.59 -18.51 1.77
CA ALA A 40 -4.68 -17.34 2.66
C ALA A 40 -3.61 -16.27 2.38
N ALA A 41 -2.39 -16.66 1.99
CA ALA A 41 -1.33 -15.71 1.67
C ALA A 41 -1.72 -14.82 0.48
N LEU A 42 -2.15 -15.45 -0.64
CA LEU A 42 -2.58 -14.69 -1.82
C LEU A 42 -3.85 -13.87 -1.55
N ALA A 43 -4.78 -14.41 -0.75
CA ALA A 43 -5.98 -13.68 -0.34
C ALA A 43 -5.62 -12.40 0.44
N VAL A 44 -4.74 -12.49 1.44
CA VAL A 44 -4.29 -11.34 2.24
C VAL A 44 -3.57 -10.32 1.37
N PHE A 45 -2.63 -10.75 0.53
CA PHE A 45 -1.95 -9.84 -0.39
C PHE A 45 -2.94 -9.11 -1.30
N GLY A 46 -3.82 -9.85 -1.98
CA GLY A 46 -4.80 -9.28 -2.89
C GLY A 46 -5.74 -8.29 -2.21
N LEU A 47 -6.22 -8.59 -1.01
CA LEU A 47 -7.08 -7.67 -0.25
C LEU A 47 -6.33 -6.42 0.23
N CYS A 48 -5.07 -6.57 0.67
CA CYS A 48 -4.22 -5.44 1.07
C CYS A 48 -3.93 -4.51 -0.11
N SER A 49 -3.48 -5.06 -1.25
CA SER A 49 -3.23 -4.28 -2.47
C SER A 49 -4.51 -3.64 -3.00
N ALA A 50 -5.63 -4.36 -2.98
CA ALA A 50 -6.93 -3.80 -3.33
C ALA A 50 -7.30 -2.61 -2.45
N MET A 51 -7.08 -2.70 -1.14
CA MET A 51 -7.38 -1.61 -0.22
C MET A 51 -6.54 -0.36 -0.52
N THR A 52 -5.23 -0.51 -0.76
CA THR A 52 -4.35 0.60 -1.17
C THR A 52 -4.85 1.27 -2.44
N HIS A 53 -5.14 0.48 -3.47
CA HIS A 53 -5.52 1.00 -4.77
C HIS A 53 -6.94 1.59 -4.78
N LEU A 54 -7.93 0.89 -4.22
CA LEU A 54 -9.33 1.34 -4.25
C LEU A 54 -9.54 2.58 -3.37
N PHE A 55 -8.88 2.67 -2.21
CA PHE A 55 -8.98 3.87 -1.37
C PHE A 55 -8.36 5.09 -2.04
N SER A 56 -7.23 4.91 -2.72
CA SER A 56 -6.63 5.96 -3.54
C SER A 56 -7.53 6.35 -4.72
N ALA A 57 -8.11 5.39 -5.44
CA ALA A 57 -9.05 5.69 -6.53
C ALA A 57 -10.24 6.54 -6.03
N VAL A 58 -10.83 6.18 -4.88
CA VAL A 58 -11.93 6.96 -4.28
C VAL A 58 -11.49 8.37 -3.88
N SER A 59 -10.25 8.55 -3.38
CA SER A 59 -9.71 9.87 -3.03
C SER A 59 -9.61 10.79 -4.26
N HIS A 60 -9.36 10.26 -5.45
CA HIS A 60 -9.33 11.00 -6.72
C HIS A 60 -10.71 11.35 -7.29
N VAL A 61 -11.79 10.69 -6.83
CA VAL A 61 -13.17 11.13 -7.14
C VAL A 61 -13.49 12.45 -6.43
N PHE A 62 -13.04 12.57 -5.17
CA PHE A 62 -13.30 13.70 -4.29
C PHE A 62 -12.01 14.21 -3.61
N PRO A 63 -11.10 14.84 -4.37
CA PRO A 63 -9.75 15.16 -3.92
C PRO A 63 -9.70 16.16 -2.76
N ASP A 64 -10.76 16.95 -2.58
CA ASP A 64 -10.87 17.97 -1.53
C ASP A 64 -11.38 17.38 -0.19
N ASN A 65 -11.74 16.09 -0.15
CA ASN A 65 -12.28 15.46 1.06
C ASN A 65 -11.16 14.90 1.96
N ILE A 66 -10.93 15.57 3.09
CA ILE A 66 -9.91 15.20 4.07
C ILE A 66 -10.06 13.78 4.62
N TYR A 67 -11.29 13.26 4.75
CA TYR A 67 -11.50 11.90 5.24
C TYR A 67 -11.10 10.86 4.21
N LEU A 68 -11.35 11.12 2.93
CA LEU A 68 -10.92 10.25 1.84
C LEU A 68 -9.41 10.32 1.63
N GLU A 69 -8.79 11.48 1.82
CA GLU A 69 -7.32 11.62 1.87
C GLU A 69 -6.72 10.76 3.00
N LYS A 70 -7.35 10.75 4.19
CA LYS A 70 -6.89 9.89 5.30
C LYS A 70 -7.12 8.40 5.02
N LEU A 71 -8.22 8.05 4.35
CA LEU A 71 -8.49 6.68 3.94
C LEU A 71 -7.42 6.19 2.96
N ASP A 72 -7.02 7.02 1.99
CA ASP A 72 -5.93 6.75 1.05
C ASP A 72 -4.61 6.48 1.78
N HIS A 73 -4.26 7.33 2.75
CA HIS A 73 -3.07 7.11 3.58
C HIS A 73 -3.13 5.79 4.34
N VAL A 74 -4.27 5.44 4.95
CA VAL A 74 -4.48 4.14 5.61
C VAL A 74 -4.35 2.99 4.61
N GLY A 75 -4.81 3.19 3.38
CA GLY A 75 -4.62 2.26 2.27
C GLY A 75 -3.14 1.93 2.05
N ILE A 76 -2.23 2.91 2.07
CA ILE A 76 -0.78 2.68 1.87
C ILE A 76 -0.21 1.69 2.90
N LEU A 77 -0.69 1.72 4.14
CA LEU A 77 -0.23 0.82 5.20
C LEU A 77 -0.53 -0.64 4.87
N ALA A 78 -1.68 -0.87 4.22
CA ALA A 78 -2.13 -2.20 3.83
C ALA A 78 -1.08 -2.89 2.99
N THR A 79 -0.48 -2.20 2.03
CA THR A 79 0.56 -2.78 1.18
C THR A 79 1.90 -2.88 1.92
N ILE A 80 2.33 -1.84 2.67
CA ILE A 80 3.61 -1.88 3.40
C ILE A 80 3.66 -3.06 4.39
N VAL A 81 2.57 -3.31 5.12
CA VAL A 81 2.49 -4.41 6.10
C VAL A 81 1.98 -5.71 5.47
N GLY A 82 1.13 -5.63 4.45
CA GLY A 82 0.55 -6.80 3.77
C GLY A 82 1.59 -7.64 3.05
N THR A 83 2.61 -7.02 2.46
CA THR A 83 3.70 -7.74 1.78
C THR A 83 4.48 -8.68 2.72
N PRO A 84 5.08 -8.23 3.83
CA PRO A 84 5.76 -9.13 4.77
C PRO A 84 4.78 -10.07 5.50
N LEU A 85 3.55 -9.64 5.78
CA LEU A 85 2.53 -10.52 6.37
C LEU A 85 2.21 -11.70 5.45
N THR A 86 2.10 -11.47 4.15
CA THR A 86 1.93 -12.51 3.13
C THR A 86 3.09 -13.50 3.15
N THR A 87 4.32 -13.01 3.25
CA THR A 87 5.50 -13.87 3.36
C THR A 87 5.49 -14.69 4.65
N CYS A 88 5.09 -14.12 5.79
CA CYS A 88 4.93 -14.87 7.05
C CYS A 88 3.87 -15.97 6.95
N LEU A 89 2.74 -15.69 6.29
CA LEU A 89 1.68 -16.69 6.08
C LEU A 89 2.16 -17.82 5.15
N ALA A 90 2.95 -17.50 4.12
CA ALA A 90 3.48 -18.48 3.19
C ALA A 90 4.64 -19.31 3.77
N GLY A 91 5.49 -18.71 4.61
CA GLY A 91 6.77 -19.30 5.01
C GLY A 91 6.91 -19.72 6.48
N THR A 92 6.18 -19.10 7.42
CA THR A 92 6.44 -19.25 8.87
C THR A 92 5.24 -19.73 9.68
N HIS A 93 4.43 -20.63 9.14
CA HIS A 93 3.31 -21.28 9.86
C HIS A 93 2.35 -20.30 10.58
N ASN A 94 2.04 -19.17 9.94
CA ASN A 94 1.12 -18.13 10.47
C ASN A 94 1.62 -17.38 11.72
N HIS A 95 2.92 -17.45 12.05
CA HIS A 95 3.48 -16.57 13.09
C HIS A 95 3.73 -15.16 12.54
N VAL A 96 3.10 -14.15 13.18
CA VAL A 96 3.33 -12.73 12.87
C VAL A 96 4.33 -12.15 13.87
N PRO A 97 5.55 -11.75 13.45
CA PRO A 97 6.56 -11.20 14.35
C PRO A 97 6.07 -9.96 15.09
N PHE A 98 6.44 -9.83 16.37
CA PHE A 98 6.09 -8.65 17.17
C PHE A 98 6.60 -7.34 16.57
N SER A 99 7.77 -7.37 15.92
CA SER A 99 8.31 -6.23 15.18
C SER A 99 7.37 -5.73 14.07
N LEU A 100 6.68 -6.63 13.37
CA LEU A 100 5.73 -6.26 12.32
C LEU A 100 4.48 -5.59 12.90
N GLN A 101 4.03 -6.01 14.09
CA GLN A 101 2.91 -5.39 14.80
C GLN A 101 3.27 -3.97 15.27
N ILE A 102 4.47 -3.77 15.82
CA ILE A 102 4.97 -2.43 16.19
C ILE A 102 5.00 -1.52 14.96
N GLN A 103 5.50 -2.02 13.83
CA GLN A 103 5.59 -1.24 12.60
C GLN A 103 4.21 -0.86 12.05
N PHE A 104 3.23 -1.76 12.12
CA PHE A 104 1.85 -1.42 11.78
C PHE A 104 1.33 -0.25 12.61
N VAL A 105 1.51 -0.29 13.94
CA VAL A 105 1.07 0.79 14.83
C VAL A 105 1.81 2.11 14.53
N ALA A 106 3.12 2.05 14.29
CA ALA A 106 3.93 3.22 13.96
C ALA A 106 3.49 3.87 12.63
N LEU A 107 3.27 3.04 11.60
CA LEU A 107 2.75 3.48 10.31
C LEU A 107 1.34 4.07 10.45
N LEU A 108 0.47 3.48 11.28
CA LEU A 108 -0.86 4.01 11.57
C LEU A 108 -0.77 5.42 12.15
N GLY A 109 0.12 5.64 13.12
CA GLY A 109 0.41 6.98 13.62
C GLY A 109 0.87 7.94 12.51
N CYS A 110 1.76 7.48 11.62
CA CYS A 110 2.29 8.29 10.52
C CYS A 110 1.21 8.74 9.52
N ALA A 111 0.20 7.91 9.23
CA ALA A 111 -0.89 8.25 8.30
C ALA A 111 -1.65 9.53 8.67
N PHE A 112 -1.71 9.85 9.97
CA PHE A 112 -2.41 11.04 10.46
C PHE A 112 -1.53 12.30 10.50
N LEU A 113 -0.21 12.18 10.32
CA LEU A 113 0.71 13.31 10.32
C LEU A 113 0.54 14.21 9.07
N LYS A 114 1.14 15.40 9.16
CA LYS A 114 1.32 16.33 8.03
C LYS A 114 2.16 15.68 6.92
N PRO A 115 2.10 16.16 5.66
CA PRO A 115 2.70 15.49 4.50
C PRO A 115 4.16 15.08 4.68
N LEU A 116 5.04 16.02 5.04
CA LEU A 116 6.48 15.73 5.17
C LEU A 116 6.78 14.67 6.27
N PRO A 117 6.34 14.84 7.53
CA PRO A 117 6.53 13.80 8.55
C PRO A 117 5.89 12.45 8.20
N ARG A 118 4.73 12.44 7.52
CA ARG A 118 4.04 11.23 7.08
C ARG A 118 4.88 10.44 6.09
N VAL A 119 5.35 11.09 5.03
CA VAL A 119 6.16 10.44 3.98
C VAL A 119 7.50 9.97 4.55
N THR A 120 8.15 10.77 5.39
CA THR A 120 9.37 10.38 6.10
C THR A 120 9.11 9.16 6.99
N GLY A 121 8.03 9.16 7.78
CA GLY A 121 7.65 8.04 8.63
C GLY A 121 7.40 6.76 7.84
N PHE A 122 6.61 6.82 6.77
CA PHE A 122 6.39 5.68 5.88
C PHE A 122 7.68 5.14 5.28
N THR A 123 8.57 6.03 4.84
CA THR A 123 9.87 5.66 4.26
C THR A 123 10.75 4.97 5.30
N LEU A 124 10.92 5.57 6.48
CA LEU A 124 11.77 5.02 7.55
C LEU A 124 11.23 3.70 8.08
N CYS A 125 9.92 3.58 8.28
CA CYS A 125 9.29 2.32 8.67
C CYS A 125 9.48 1.24 7.60
N THR A 126 9.34 1.56 6.32
CA THR A 126 9.57 0.61 5.22
C THR A 126 11.04 0.14 5.20
N LEU A 127 12.00 1.05 5.35
CA LEU A 127 13.43 0.71 5.42
C LEU A 127 13.74 -0.16 6.65
N ALA A 128 13.17 0.16 7.81
CA ALA A 128 13.30 -0.65 9.01
C ALA A 128 12.70 -2.06 8.81
N LEU A 129 11.58 -2.16 8.10
CA LEU A 129 10.95 -3.43 7.75
C LEU A 129 11.91 -4.30 6.93
N ILE A 130 12.46 -3.74 5.86
CA ILE A 130 13.40 -4.45 4.98
C ILE A 130 14.64 -4.87 5.75
N PHE A 131 15.18 -4.01 6.61
CA PHE A 131 16.39 -4.31 7.39
C PHE A 131 16.15 -5.42 8.42
N LEU A 132 15.06 -5.33 9.18
CA LEU A 132 14.73 -6.29 10.25
C LEU A 132 14.26 -7.65 9.73
N HIS A 133 13.75 -7.68 8.50
CA HIS A 133 13.17 -8.87 7.89
C HIS A 133 13.81 -9.20 6.55
N VAL A 134 15.09 -8.87 6.37
CA VAL A 134 15.81 -9.00 5.09
C VAL A 134 15.69 -10.40 4.49
N ASP A 135 15.62 -11.42 5.33
CA ASP A 135 15.38 -12.82 5.00
C ASP A 135 14.03 -13.06 4.30
N LEU A 136 12.99 -12.30 4.66
CA LEU A 136 11.69 -12.31 3.98
C LEU A 136 11.74 -11.61 2.61
N PHE A 137 12.74 -10.76 2.36
CA PHE A 137 12.89 -9.96 1.13
C PHE A 137 13.95 -10.50 0.15
N PHE A 138 14.57 -11.64 0.43
CA PHE A 138 15.54 -12.30 -0.46
C PHE A 138 14.85 -13.01 -1.65
N ASN A 139 14.03 -12.27 -2.39
CA ASN A 139 13.45 -12.67 -3.67
C ASN A 139 13.51 -11.48 -4.63
N ALA A 140 14.01 -11.72 -5.85
CA ALA A 140 14.18 -10.70 -6.89
C ALA A 140 12.88 -9.93 -7.18
N TYR A 141 11.71 -10.57 -7.07
CA TYR A 141 10.41 -9.90 -7.26
C TYR A 141 10.14 -8.86 -6.17
N LEU A 142 10.34 -9.20 -4.90
CA LEU A 142 10.13 -8.31 -3.77
C LEU A 142 11.17 -7.18 -3.74
N ALA A 143 12.43 -7.49 -4.08
CA ALA A 143 13.48 -6.49 -4.22
C ALA A 143 13.16 -5.46 -5.32
N THR A 144 12.58 -5.93 -6.44
CA THR A 144 12.13 -5.05 -7.53
C THR A 144 10.96 -4.17 -7.09
N GLU A 145 9.98 -4.73 -6.40
CA GLU A 145 8.84 -3.98 -5.86
C GLU A 145 9.28 -2.89 -4.87
N VAL A 146 10.16 -3.22 -3.93
CA VAL A 146 10.76 -2.26 -2.99
C VAL A 146 11.52 -1.16 -3.72
N ALA A 147 12.30 -1.50 -4.76
CA ALA A 147 13.02 -0.52 -5.56
C ALA A 147 12.07 0.44 -6.30
N LEU A 148 10.99 -0.08 -6.86
CA LEU A 148 9.95 0.72 -7.52
C LEU A 148 9.26 1.67 -6.53
N TYR A 149 8.91 1.20 -5.32
CA TYR A 149 8.35 2.05 -4.26
C TYR A 149 9.33 3.13 -3.80
N GLY A 150 10.61 2.78 -3.62
CA GLY A 150 11.66 3.73 -3.27
C GLY A 150 11.85 4.82 -4.33
N MET A 151 11.84 4.46 -5.61
CA MET A 151 11.90 5.43 -6.71
C MET A 151 10.66 6.33 -6.73
N GLY A 152 9.46 5.77 -6.52
CA GLY A 152 8.22 6.54 -6.40
C GLY A 152 8.28 7.58 -5.28
N ALA A 153 8.75 7.18 -4.09
CA ALA A 153 8.93 8.10 -2.96
C ALA A 153 9.94 9.22 -3.26
N LEU A 154 11.07 8.90 -3.90
CA LEU A 154 12.07 9.89 -4.32
C LEU A 154 11.49 10.90 -5.32
N PHE A 155 10.73 10.44 -6.33
CA PHE A 155 10.06 11.34 -7.27
C PHE A 155 9.02 12.22 -6.60
N PHE A 156 8.25 11.68 -5.65
CA PHE A 156 7.26 12.44 -4.89
C PHE A 156 7.92 13.56 -4.05
N LEU A 157 9.00 13.24 -3.33
CA LEU A 157 9.75 14.20 -2.52
C LEU A 157 10.42 15.26 -3.39
N ARG A 158 10.99 14.88 -4.53
CA ARG A 158 11.64 15.81 -5.48
C ARG A 158 10.64 16.79 -6.10
N ASN A 159 9.43 16.34 -6.39
CA ASN A 159 8.39 17.17 -7.00
C ASN A 159 7.59 17.99 -5.96
N GLY A 160 8.09 18.08 -4.72
CA GLY A 160 7.56 18.96 -3.69
C GLY A 160 6.24 18.51 -3.05
N GLY A 161 5.82 17.25 -3.27
CA GLY A 161 4.52 16.76 -2.83
C GLY A 161 3.41 17.65 -3.35
N HIS A 162 3.09 17.51 -4.64
CA HIS A 162 2.15 18.32 -5.42
C HIS A 162 1.29 19.23 -4.55
N SER A 163 1.59 20.53 -4.59
CA SER A 163 0.69 21.56 -4.09
C SER A 163 -0.67 21.34 -4.76
N ARG A 164 -1.60 20.73 -4.03
CA ARG A 164 -3.02 20.96 -4.22
C ARG A 164 -3.35 22.31 -3.62
#